data_AF-A0A914Q9J0-F1
#
_entry.id   AF-A0A914Q9J0-F1
#
_cell.length_a   1.000
_cell.length_b   1.000
_cell.length_c   1.000
_cell.angle_alpha   90.00
_cell.angle_beta   90.00
_cell.angle_gamma   90.00
#
_symmetry.space_group_name_H-M   'P 1'
#
loop_
_entity.id
_entity.type
_entity.pdbx_description
1 polymer ?
#
loop_
_entity_poly.entity_id
_entity_poly.type
_entity_poly.pdbx_seq_one_letter_code
_entity_poly.pdbx_strand_id
1 'polypeptide(L)'
;MHSFLILALISFVSIIGASTPEQVHISLGEDAASMVVTWVTFHATPPPIIQYGPTQSMTFKHVGHTDVFESSDHTRYIHTGTLPSLSPNTVYCKFYLF
;
A
#
# COMPACT_ATOMS: atom_id res chain seq x y z
N MET A 1 -39.85 -27.66 -16.04
CA MET A 1 -39.09 -26.47 -16.51
C MET A 1 -39.06 -25.49 -15.36
N HIS A 2 -37.88 -25.15 -14.82
CA HIS A 2 -37.47 -23.86 -14.23
C HIS A 2 -36.02 -24.06 -13.74
N SER A 3 -35.09 -23.63 -14.59
CA SER A 3 -33.73 -23.18 -14.28
C SER A 3 -32.72 -24.17 -13.66
N PHE A 4 -32.05 -24.94 -14.53
CA PHE A 4 -30.62 -25.19 -14.39
C PHE A 4 -29.87 -23.95 -14.89
N LEU A 5 -29.58 -22.98 -14.02
CA LEU A 5 -28.60 -21.93 -14.34
C LEU A 5 -28.19 -21.23 -13.05
N ILE A 6 -26.88 -20.99 -12.91
CA ILE A 6 -26.21 -20.12 -11.92
C ILE A 6 -25.87 -20.80 -10.58
N LEU A 7 -24.93 -21.76 -10.62
CA LEU A 7 -24.09 -22.12 -9.46
C LEU A 7 -22.61 -22.25 -9.86
N ALA A 8 -22.21 -21.48 -10.87
CA ALA A 8 -20.82 -21.23 -11.27
C ALA A 8 -20.51 -19.72 -11.21
N LEU A 9 -21.13 -19.00 -10.26
CA LEU A 9 -20.88 -17.57 -10.07
C LEU A 9 -19.71 -17.39 -9.09
N ILE A 10 -18.51 -17.41 -9.67
CA ILE A 10 -17.32 -16.70 -9.20
C ILE A 10 -16.83 -17.08 -7.79
N SER A 11 -16.09 -18.19 -7.70
CA SER A 11 -14.99 -18.28 -6.73
C SER A 11 -13.68 -17.90 -7.44
N PHE A 12 -13.62 -16.67 -7.98
CA PHE A 12 -12.33 -15.97 -8.01
C PHE A 12 -12.13 -15.48 -6.58
N VAL A 13 -11.56 -16.33 -5.71
CA VAL A 13 -10.89 -15.79 -4.55
C VAL A 13 -9.73 -14.99 -5.13
N SER A 14 -9.91 -13.68 -5.23
CA SER A 14 -8.88 -12.78 -5.72
C SER A 14 -7.65 -12.98 -4.85
N ILE A 15 -6.60 -13.60 -5.42
CA ILE A 15 -5.24 -13.61 -4.87
C ILE A 15 -4.78 -12.17 -4.53
N ILE A 16 -5.43 -11.18 -5.15
CA ILE A 16 -5.26 -9.73 -4.97
C ILE A 16 -5.52 -9.25 -3.53
N GLY A 17 -6.40 -9.90 -2.76
CA GLY A 17 -6.72 -9.44 -1.40
C GLY A 17 -5.53 -9.51 -0.44
N ALA A 18 -4.62 -10.46 -0.65
CA ALA A 18 -3.62 -10.83 0.33
C ALA A 18 -2.29 -10.05 0.18
N SER A 19 -2.06 -9.47 -0.99
CA SER A 19 -0.96 -8.53 -1.30
C SER A 19 -1.41 -7.06 -1.32
N THR A 20 -2.65 -6.76 -0.93
CA THR A 20 -3.15 -5.39 -0.84
C THR A 20 -2.54 -4.71 0.38
N PRO A 21 -2.07 -3.45 0.28
CA PRO A 21 -1.63 -2.69 1.44
C PRO A 21 -2.76 -2.53 2.47
N GLU A 22 -2.49 -2.93 3.70
CA GLU A 22 -3.37 -2.74 4.86
C GLU A 22 -2.62 -2.00 5.98
N GLN A 23 -3.37 -1.48 6.95
CA GLN A 23 -2.81 -0.80 8.14
C GLN A 23 -1.81 0.32 7.78
N VAL A 24 -2.12 1.08 6.73
CA VAL A 24 -1.27 2.17 6.27
C VAL A 24 -1.16 3.23 7.36
N HIS A 25 0.06 3.56 7.74
CA HIS A 25 0.40 4.57 8.73
C HIS A 25 1.47 5.50 8.15
N ILE A 26 1.42 6.77 8.56
CA ILE A 26 2.43 7.77 8.22
C ILE A 26 2.95 8.44 9.49
N SER A 27 4.23 8.75 9.51
CA SER A 27 4.85 9.56 10.55
C SER A 27 5.82 10.57 9.96
N LEU A 28 6.23 11.55 10.76
CA LEU A 28 7.38 12.38 10.42
C LEU A 28 8.63 11.51 10.32
N GLY A 29 9.54 11.89 9.42
CA GLY A 29 10.89 11.34 9.35
C GLY A 29 11.84 12.02 10.33
N GLU A 30 13.12 12.09 9.97
CA GLU A 30 14.15 12.75 10.77
C GLU A 30 13.95 14.28 10.86
N ASP A 31 13.25 14.85 9.88
CA ASP A 31 12.96 16.28 9.80
C ASP A 31 11.54 16.57 9.29
N ALA A 32 11.14 17.83 9.33
CA ALA A 32 9.82 18.27 8.85
C ALA A 32 9.65 18.19 7.32
N ALA A 33 10.72 17.90 6.58
CA ALA A 33 10.73 17.71 5.13
C ALA A 33 10.76 16.22 4.74
N SER A 34 10.55 15.32 5.70
CA SER A 34 10.54 13.87 5.46
C SER A 34 9.34 13.20 6.13
N MET A 35 8.85 12.16 5.48
CA MET A 35 7.73 11.36 5.96
C MET A 35 8.05 9.88 5.80
N VAL A 36 7.81 9.09 6.84
CA VAL A 36 7.89 7.64 6.78
C VAL A 36 6.49 7.11 6.51
N VAL A 37 6.38 6.25 5.50
CA VAL A 37 5.15 5.53 5.17
C VAL A 37 5.37 4.07 5.47
N THR A 38 4.48 3.49 6.27
CA THR A 38 4.50 2.09 6.65
C THR A 38 3.16 1.44 6.32
N TRP A 39 3.19 0.21 5.82
CA TRP A 39 1.99 -0.60 5.62
C TRP A 39 2.33 -2.08 5.76
N VAL A 40 1.30 -2.91 5.85
CA VAL A 40 1.43 -4.36 5.99
C VAL A 40 0.79 -5.06 4.81
N THR A 41 1.38 -6.17 4.35
CA THR A 41 0.71 -7.17 3.52
C THR A 41 0.79 -8.55 4.18
N PHE A 42 -0.11 -9.43 3.80
CA PHE A 42 -0.23 -10.78 4.39
C PHE A 42 0.52 -11.83 3.56
N HIS A 43 1.02 -11.46 2.38
CA HIS A 43 1.81 -12.30 1.48
C HIS A 43 2.99 -11.52 0.92
N ALA A 44 4.06 -12.24 0.58
CA ALA A 44 5.22 -11.62 -0.05
C ALA A 44 4.82 -10.88 -1.33
N THR A 45 5.34 -9.67 -1.48
CA THR A 45 5.14 -8.84 -2.66
C THR A 45 6.47 -8.58 -3.37
N PRO A 46 6.44 -8.13 -4.63
CA PRO A 46 7.57 -7.42 -5.23
C PRO A 46 8.04 -6.24 -4.35
N PRO A 47 9.21 -5.64 -4.65
CA PRO A 47 9.74 -4.53 -3.87
C PRO A 47 8.67 -3.46 -3.57
N PRO A 48 8.54 -3.01 -2.32
CA PRO A 48 7.49 -2.09 -1.91
C PRO A 48 7.74 -0.72 -2.56
N ILE A 49 6.74 -0.23 -3.29
CA ILE A 49 6.83 1.01 -4.06
C ILE A 49 5.79 2.00 -3.52
N ILE A 50 6.26 3.21 -3.22
CA ILE A 50 5.41 4.36 -2.90
C ILE A 50 5.45 5.31 -4.09
N GLN A 51 4.30 5.63 -4.66
CA GLN A 51 4.13 6.68 -5.66
C GLN A 51 3.46 7.88 -5.02
N TYR A 52 4.01 9.07 -5.24
CA TYR A 52 3.55 10.29 -4.59
C TYR A 52 3.83 11.52 -5.45
N GLY A 53 3.14 12.61 -5.15
CA GLY A 53 3.34 13.89 -5.82
C GLY A 53 2.32 14.92 -5.37
N PRO A 54 2.61 16.22 -5.53
CA PRO A 54 1.68 17.29 -5.18
C PRO A 54 0.48 17.37 -6.14
N THR A 55 0.57 16.69 -7.29
CA THR A 55 -0.47 16.61 -8.31
C THR A 55 -0.99 15.17 -8.43
N GLN A 56 -2.10 15.01 -9.15
CA GLN A 56 -2.70 13.70 -9.43
C GLN A 56 -1.77 12.75 -10.21
N SER A 57 -0.77 13.28 -10.91
CA SER A 57 0.14 12.49 -11.74
C SER A 57 1.16 11.69 -10.93
N MET A 58 1.29 11.90 -9.62
CA MET A 58 2.16 11.15 -8.69
C MET A 58 3.55 10.83 -9.29
N THR A 59 4.23 11.88 -9.75
CA THR A 59 5.46 11.76 -10.56
C THR A 59 6.66 11.22 -9.80
N PHE A 60 6.63 11.22 -8.47
CA PHE A 60 7.72 10.71 -7.64
C PHE A 60 7.47 9.26 -7.25
N LYS A 61 8.56 8.49 -7.20
CA LYS A 61 8.56 7.08 -6.82
C LYS A 61 9.67 6.84 -5.81
N HIS A 62 9.36 6.13 -4.74
CA HIS A 62 10.33 5.65 -3.76
C HIS A 62 10.20 4.14 -3.62
N VAL A 63 11.34 3.44 -3.55
CA VAL A 63 11.39 2.00 -3.28
C VAL A 63 11.76 1.85 -1.80
N GLY A 64 10.85 1.29 -1.01
CA GLY A 64 11.07 1.03 0.40
C GLY A 64 11.78 -0.30 0.64
N HIS A 65 11.74 -0.76 1.89
CA HIS A 65 12.17 -2.08 2.30
C HIS A 65 11.02 -2.85 2.97
N THR A 66 11.20 -4.16 3.10
CA THR A 66 10.24 -5.05 3.75
C THR A 66 10.95 -5.79 4.87
N ASP A 67 10.41 -5.71 6.08
CA ASP A 67 10.73 -6.60 7.18
C ASP A 67 9.68 -7.70 7.28
N VAL A 68 10.11 -8.94 7.52
CA VAL A 68 9.21 -10.08 7.68
C VAL A 68 9.07 -10.38 9.16
N PHE A 69 7.83 -10.32 9.65
CA PHE A 69 7.49 -10.79 10.98
C PHE A 69 6.89 -12.20 10.87
N GLU A 70 7.56 -13.17 11.50
CA GLU A 70 7.11 -14.56 11.55
C GLU A 70 6.76 -14.97 12.98
N SER A 71 5.60 -15.59 13.13
CA SER A 71 5.13 -16.23 14.36
C SER A 71 4.64 -17.64 14.03
N SER A 72 4.25 -18.43 15.04
CA SER A 72 3.76 -19.81 14.84
C SER A 72 2.59 -19.90 13.86
N ASP A 73 1.72 -18.90 13.86
CA ASP A 73 0.43 -18.95 13.14
C ASP A 73 0.34 -17.93 12.00
N HIS A 74 1.28 -16.98 11.93
CA HIS A 74 1.18 -15.84 11.04
C HIS A 74 2.53 -15.35 10.55
N THR A 75 2.61 -15.11 9.24
CA THR A 75 3.63 -14.29 8.59
C THR A 75 3.02 -12.95 8.19
N ARG A 76 3.73 -11.86 8.44
CA ARG A 76 3.38 -10.50 8.00
C ARG A 76 4.58 -9.85 7.34
N TYR A 77 4.32 -9.09 6.29
CA TYR A 77 5.33 -8.34 5.57
C TYR A 77 5.09 -6.86 5.85
N ILE A 78 6.00 -6.27 6.62
CA ILE A 78 5.92 -4.87 7.05
C ILE A 78 6.79 -4.08 6.08
N HIS A 79 6.17 -3.19 5.33
CA HIS A 79 6.83 -2.37 4.33
C HIS A 79 7.02 -0.96 4.86
N THR A 80 8.23 -0.41 4.72
CA THR A 80 8.56 0.93 5.18
C THR A 80 9.35 1.68 4.11
N GLY A 81 8.98 2.93 3.86
CA GLY A 81 9.73 3.82 2.97
C GLY A 81 9.75 5.26 3.49
N THR A 82 10.88 5.95 3.30
CA THR A 82 11.07 7.34 3.75
C THR A 82 11.04 8.24 2.53
N LEU A 83 10.05 9.12 2.45
CA LEU A 83 9.89 10.12 1.40
C LEU A 83 10.68 11.38 1.79
N PRO A 84 11.78 11.72 1.10
CA PRO A 84 12.59 12.87 1.44
C PRO A 84 12.15 14.13 0.69
N SER A 85 12.71 15.28 1.10
CA SER A 85 12.65 16.55 0.36
C SER A 85 11.21 17.02 0.07
N LEU A 86 10.30 16.77 1.00
CA LEU A 86 8.92 17.22 0.92
C LEU A 86 8.84 18.72 1.22
N SER A 87 8.03 19.43 0.44
CA SER A 87 7.78 20.85 0.67
C SER A 87 6.80 21.01 1.84
N PRO A 88 7.12 21.87 2.83
CA PRO A 88 6.17 22.18 3.90
C PRO A 88 4.85 22.72 3.35
N ASN A 89 3.76 22.54 4.11
CA ASN A 89 2.42 23.03 3.73
C ASN A 89 1.97 22.59 2.32
N THR A 90 2.39 21.39 1.88
CA THR A 90 2.03 20.82 0.59
C THR A 90 1.30 19.50 0.79
N VAL A 91 0.14 19.36 0.15
CA VAL A 91 -0.61 18.10 0.15
C VAL A 91 -0.06 17.21 -0.96
N TYR A 92 0.40 16.02 -0.58
CA TYR A 92 0.80 14.97 -1.51
C TYR A 92 -0.36 14.00 -1.72
N CYS A 93 -0.51 13.48 -2.94
CA CYS A 93 -1.62 12.61 -3.36
C CYS A 93 -2.99 13.29 -3.26
N LYS A 94 -3.08 14.55 -3.72
CA LYS A 94 -4.34 15.31 -3.73
C LYS A 94 -5.32 14.73 -4.75
N PHE A 95 -6.37 14.06 -4.28
CA PHE A 95 -7.51 13.67 -5.08
C PHE A 95 -8.58 14.77 -5.04
N TYR A 96 -9.13 15.13 -6.20
CA TYR A 96 -10.34 15.94 -6.27
C TYR A 96 -11.52 14.98 -6.28
N LEU A 97 -12.36 15.05 -5.25
CA LEU A 97 -13.68 14.42 -5.29
C LEU A 97 -14.55 15.28 -6.22
N PHE A 98 -15.15 14.65 -7.22
CA PHE A 98 -16.01 15.27 -8.23
C PHE A 98 -17.28 15.86 -7.61
#